data_AF-F2UNN1-F1
#
_entry.id   AF-F2UNN1-F1
#
_cell.length_a   1.000
_cell.length_b   1.000
_cell.length_c   1.000
_cell.angle_alpha   90.00
_cell.angle_beta   90.00
_cell.angle_gamma   90.00
#
_symmetry.space_group_name_H-M   'P 1'
#
loop_
_entity.id
_entity.type
_entity.pdbx_description
1 polymer ?
#
loop_
_entity_poly.entity_id
_entity_poly.type
_entity_poly.pdbx_seq_one_letter_code
_entity_poly.pdbx_strand_id
1 'polypeptide(L)'
;MLVGTQKRRFTLLAAGVLVFVMGVLVGVYLTSSVIEPGIHATVDKSVYTTKPVLTTSTTTTTTANKQQDDQRPPKGSNDGFTKDSQKTTEPEDHDAEGVPFQSKFPRNPDCGQTCCVPKSLELEKRVLQSQRFTPRNASNPEQRISYIKTHKTGSSTLGSIFFRYGARHDLTLYKSPTHGLRVRYKNSATIPADIVVYHYAGIPTALRSIAAWEAAYKWYTEVVPNGKFVTILREPISHYLSYYYFYDEPKANSLPLEEFVERGNHANILMRDFGVRTPEEMDKFMREYAPVFRTLLLSDRMHESLVILANDLGWSLWDMTYTKLLDSSKEGFKRWDGKPVKKTPKISSLDPALKEKIEDLTQLDKIVYDYAMKELDRKIRAYGPAFRAAVRALEEMNSALNAFCSCGDLGKDETRFCKWYDMSDMKYEGAINGKGHANAISLPFLPS
;
A
#
# COMPACT_ATOMS: atom_id res chain seq x y z
N MET A 1 -17.90 -62.46 31.08
CA MET A 1 -17.62 -62.49 29.63
C MET A 1 -16.21 -61.98 29.41
N LEU A 2 -15.27 -62.91 29.27
CA LEU A 2 -13.83 -62.68 29.09
C LEU A 2 -13.42 -63.33 27.76
N VAL A 3 -12.70 -62.57 26.95
CA VAL A 3 -11.50 -62.94 26.16
C VAL A 3 -11.47 -64.36 25.54
N GLY A 4 -11.40 -64.41 24.19
CA GLY A 4 -10.81 -65.52 23.43
C GLY A 4 -9.65 -64.99 22.58
N THR A 5 -8.40 -65.26 22.94
CA THR A 5 -7.54 -66.42 22.60
C THR A 5 -6.90 -66.40 21.20
N GLN A 6 -5.56 -66.38 21.24
CA GLN A 6 -4.58 -66.55 20.19
C GLN A 6 -4.70 -67.88 19.42
N LYS A 7 -4.17 -67.90 18.18
CA LYS A 7 -3.06 -68.81 17.82
C LYS A 7 -2.26 -68.32 16.60
N ARG A 8 -0.96 -68.62 16.64
CA ARG A 8 0.16 -68.14 15.81
C ARG A 8 0.56 -69.17 14.73
N ARG A 9 1.06 -68.61 13.62
CA ARG A 9 2.21 -69.01 12.76
C ARG A 9 2.23 -70.42 12.12
N PHE A 10 2.49 -70.47 10.81
CA PHE A 10 3.77 -70.99 10.28
C PHE A 10 4.01 -70.51 8.82
N THR A 11 5.29 -70.45 8.49
CA THR A 11 5.98 -69.75 7.40
C THR A 11 6.14 -70.62 6.14
N LEU A 12 6.21 -70.01 4.94
CA LEU A 12 7.02 -70.54 3.83
C LEU A 12 7.50 -69.42 2.90
N LEU A 13 8.82 -69.31 2.80
CA LEU A 13 9.59 -68.55 1.82
C LEU A 13 9.75 -69.40 0.55
N ALA A 14 9.63 -68.78 -0.63
CA ALA A 14 10.36 -69.21 -1.83
C ALA A 14 10.53 -68.02 -2.79
N ALA A 15 11.79 -67.80 -3.18
CA ALA A 15 12.25 -66.79 -4.11
C ALA A 15 12.01 -67.20 -5.57
N GLY A 16 11.87 -66.23 -6.47
CA GLY A 16 11.84 -66.44 -7.92
C GLY A 16 12.09 -65.14 -8.67
N VAL A 17 13.34 -64.94 -9.10
CA VAL A 17 13.81 -63.89 -10.00
C VAL A 17 13.46 -64.29 -11.44
N LEU A 18 12.86 -63.39 -12.23
CA LEU A 18 13.14 -63.33 -13.68
C LEU A 18 12.85 -61.93 -14.25
N VAL A 19 13.92 -61.37 -14.81
CA VAL A 19 13.98 -60.15 -15.63
C VAL A 19 13.47 -60.49 -17.03
N PHE A 20 12.67 -59.61 -17.64
CA PHE A 20 12.58 -59.52 -19.10
C PHE A 20 12.47 -58.06 -19.55
N VAL A 21 13.47 -57.66 -20.32
CA VAL A 21 13.65 -56.37 -21.00
C VAL A 21 13.24 -56.55 -22.45
N MET A 22 12.35 -55.70 -22.96
CA MET A 22 12.17 -55.32 -24.37
C MET A 22 11.45 -53.95 -24.31
N GLY A 23 11.93 -52.82 -24.82
CA GLY A 23 12.73 -52.59 -26.01
C GLY A 23 11.82 -52.03 -27.10
N VAL A 24 11.54 -50.72 -27.10
CA VAL A 24 10.97 -50.00 -28.26
C VAL A 24 11.75 -48.70 -28.48
N LEU A 25 12.52 -48.73 -29.57
CA LEU A 25 13.32 -47.68 -30.19
C LEU A 25 12.64 -47.30 -31.50
N VAL A 26 12.19 -46.06 -31.66
CA VAL A 26 12.03 -45.33 -32.94
C VAL A 26 12.01 -43.85 -32.53
N GLY A 27 12.83 -42.91 -33.00
CA GLY A 27 13.64 -42.80 -34.21
C GLY A 27 13.46 -41.35 -34.67
N VAL A 28 14.38 -40.46 -34.25
CA VAL A 28 14.42 -39.04 -34.64
C VAL A 28 15.03 -38.95 -36.04
N TYR A 29 14.32 -38.36 -37.00
CA TYR A 29 14.88 -37.93 -38.27
C TYR A 29 14.78 -36.41 -38.41
N LEU A 30 15.95 -35.77 -38.45
CA LEU A 30 16.19 -34.44 -38.97
C LEU A 30 16.20 -34.50 -40.50
N THR A 31 15.43 -33.64 -41.15
CA THR A 31 15.77 -33.16 -42.51
C THR A 31 15.50 -31.66 -42.62
N SER A 32 16.57 -30.96 -43.00
CA SER A 32 16.59 -29.56 -43.40
C SER A 32 15.94 -29.40 -44.78
N SER A 33 15.13 -28.35 -44.97
CA SER A 33 14.86 -27.78 -46.30
C SER A 33 14.48 -26.30 -46.19
N VAL A 34 15.35 -25.47 -46.76
CA VAL A 34 15.20 -24.07 -47.13
C VAL A 34 14.17 -23.96 -48.26
N ILE A 35 13.14 -23.10 -48.15
CA ILE A 35 12.51 -22.36 -49.27
C ILE A 35 11.84 -21.08 -48.72
N GLU A 36 12.35 -19.91 -49.12
CA GLU A 36 11.64 -18.63 -49.24
C GLU A 36 11.01 -18.56 -50.66
N PRO A 37 9.88 -17.84 -50.92
CA PRO A 37 9.97 -16.38 -51.07
C PRO A 37 8.74 -15.53 -50.67
N GLY A 38 9.06 -14.34 -50.17
CA GLY A 38 8.48 -13.00 -50.43
C GLY A 38 6.99 -12.78 -50.67
N ILE A 39 6.40 -11.90 -49.84
CA ILE A 39 5.47 -10.85 -50.29
C ILE A 39 5.78 -9.52 -49.57
N HIS A 40 5.77 -8.47 -50.38
CA HIS A 40 6.07 -7.05 -50.15
C HIS A 40 5.04 -6.28 -49.31
N ALA A 41 5.51 -5.11 -48.84
CA ALA A 41 4.79 -3.85 -48.61
C ALA A 41 3.92 -3.74 -47.34
N THR A 42 3.91 -2.66 -46.56
CA THR A 42 4.48 -1.31 -46.71
C THR A 42 4.51 -0.66 -45.32
N VAL A 43 5.58 0.09 -45.05
CA VAL A 43 5.70 1.00 -43.90
C VAL A 43 4.86 2.24 -44.22
N ASP A 44 3.96 2.63 -43.31
CA ASP A 44 3.41 3.98 -43.31
C ASP A 44 3.85 4.70 -42.02
N LYS A 45 4.62 5.76 -42.22
CA LYS A 45 5.07 6.73 -41.22
C LYS A 45 4.41 8.06 -41.58
N SER A 46 3.38 8.45 -40.83
CA SER A 46 2.90 9.83 -40.75
C SER A 46 2.96 10.23 -39.26
N VAL A 47 3.94 11.03 -38.83
CA VAL A 47 4.00 12.51 -38.90
C VAL A 47 2.75 13.15 -38.28
N TYR A 48 2.84 13.53 -37.00
CA TYR A 48 2.34 14.83 -36.51
C TYR A 48 3.24 15.32 -35.37
N THR A 49 4.05 16.32 -35.70
CA THR A 49 4.72 17.21 -34.77
C THR A 49 3.75 18.35 -34.44
N THR A 50 3.52 18.62 -33.15
CA THR A 50 2.87 19.87 -32.72
C THR A 50 3.78 20.58 -31.72
N LYS A 51 4.28 21.75 -32.15
CA LYS A 51 4.93 22.74 -31.29
C LYS A 51 3.88 23.49 -30.46
N PRO A 52 4.17 23.91 -29.22
CA PRO A 52 3.28 24.79 -28.48
C PRO A 52 3.44 26.25 -28.93
N VAL A 53 2.31 26.91 -29.15
CA VAL A 53 2.19 28.35 -29.44
C VAL A 53 2.21 29.12 -28.12
N LEU A 54 3.20 30.01 -27.99
CA LEU A 54 3.28 31.03 -26.96
C LEU A 54 2.24 32.12 -27.29
N THR A 55 1.34 32.42 -26.35
CA THR A 55 0.52 33.64 -26.41
C THR A 55 0.74 34.43 -25.13
N THR A 56 1.39 35.58 -25.30
CA THR A 56 1.50 36.67 -24.34
C THR A 56 0.27 37.56 -24.42
N SER A 57 -0.29 37.95 -23.27
CA SER A 57 -1.18 39.10 -23.16
C SER A 57 -0.89 39.92 -21.89
N THR A 58 -0.13 41.00 -22.09
CA THR A 58 -0.32 42.33 -21.46
C THR A 58 -1.73 42.82 -21.85
N THR A 59 -2.54 43.54 -21.08
CA THR A 59 -2.41 44.71 -20.19
C THR A 59 -3.75 44.76 -19.40
N THR A 60 -3.96 45.41 -18.25
CA THR A 60 -4.22 46.86 -18.14
C THR A 60 -4.36 47.23 -16.66
N THR A 61 -3.67 48.31 -16.31
CA THR A 61 -3.70 49.05 -15.06
C THR A 61 -4.98 49.89 -14.96
N THR A 62 -5.60 49.97 -13.77
CA THR A 62 -6.51 51.08 -13.42
C THR A 62 -6.08 51.69 -12.10
N THR A 63 -5.80 52.99 -12.19
CA THR A 63 -5.34 53.94 -11.19
C THR A 63 -6.43 54.34 -10.20
N ALA A 64 -6.09 54.52 -8.92
CA ALA A 64 -6.76 55.50 -8.05
C ALA A 64 -5.82 55.97 -6.91
N ASN A 65 -5.53 57.27 -6.92
CA ASN A 65 -4.80 58.06 -5.93
C ASN A 65 -5.42 58.05 -4.54
N LYS A 66 -4.62 58.15 -3.47
CA LYS A 66 -4.52 59.38 -2.65
C LYS A 66 -3.49 59.30 -1.51
N GLN A 67 -2.64 60.34 -1.52
CA GLN A 67 -2.16 61.17 -0.42
C GLN A 67 -1.17 60.62 0.63
N GLN A 68 -0.10 61.40 0.72
CA GLN A 68 1.09 61.36 1.54
C GLN A 68 1.02 62.59 2.46
N ASP A 69 1.44 62.45 3.71
CA ASP A 69 2.01 63.46 4.62
C ASP A 69 2.12 62.81 6.01
N ASP A 70 3.05 63.09 6.91
CA ASP A 70 4.41 63.63 6.87
C ASP A 70 4.96 63.48 8.32
N GLN A 71 6.26 63.65 8.49
CA GLN A 71 6.97 64.00 9.74
C GLN A 71 7.58 62.93 10.68
N ARG A 72 8.77 63.31 11.15
CA ARG A 72 9.88 62.57 11.78
C ARG A 72 10.27 63.30 13.11
N PRO A 73 11.39 62.99 13.81
CA PRO A 73 11.50 62.55 15.22
C PRO A 73 12.15 63.61 16.16
N PRO A 74 12.63 63.23 17.37
CA PRO A 74 14.08 63.20 17.65
C PRO A 74 14.55 62.00 18.53
N LYS A 75 15.76 61.41 18.35
CA LYS A 75 17.11 61.68 18.96
C LYS A 75 17.12 61.83 20.49
N GLY A 76 18.04 61.31 21.31
CA GLY A 76 19.26 60.47 21.27
C GLY A 76 19.46 59.93 22.72
N SER A 77 20.51 59.26 23.20
CA SER A 77 21.91 59.08 22.81
C SER A 77 22.57 58.13 23.83
N ASN A 78 23.59 57.35 23.37
CA ASN A 78 24.84 56.97 24.09
C ASN A 78 24.75 56.08 25.35
N ASP A 79 25.62 55.12 25.67
CA ASP A 79 27.01 54.78 25.33
C ASP A 79 27.28 53.28 25.64
N GLY A 80 28.40 52.72 25.17
CA GLY A 80 29.09 51.64 25.91
C GLY A 80 29.52 50.42 25.10
N PHE A 81 30.76 50.46 24.64
CA PHE A 81 31.47 49.46 23.83
C PHE A 81 32.20 48.44 24.73
N THR A 82 32.04 47.13 24.51
CA THR A 82 33.13 46.15 24.67
C THR A 82 32.90 44.94 23.77
N LYS A 83 33.93 44.60 22.99
CA LYS A 83 34.09 43.41 22.16
C LYS A 83 34.31 42.19 23.04
N ASP A 84 33.74 41.03 22.65
CA ASP A 84 34.55 39.84 22.43
C ASP A 84 33.87 38.83 21.50
N SER A 85 34.69 38.19 20.69
CA SER A 85 34.34 37.33 19.57
C SER A 85 34.03 35.89 19.97
N GLN A 86 33.09 35.31 19.21
CA GLN A 86 32.98 33.90 18.79
C GLN A 86 32.65 32.82 19.83
N LYS A 87 31.40 32.35 19.78
CA LYS A 87 31.11 30.95 19.38
C LYS A 87 29.68 30.84 18.86
N THR A 88 29.53 30.38 17.63
CA THR A 88 28.26 30.00 17.00
C THR A 88 27.69 28.76 17.70
N THR A 89 26.49 28.87 18.23
CA THR A 89 25.63 27.74 18.60
C THR A 89 24.27 27.98 17.94
N GLU A 90 23.90 27.05 17.05
CA GLU A 90 22.57 26.92 16.45
C GLU A 90 21.52 26.77 17.57
N PRO A 91 20.29 27.32 17.43
CA PRO A 91 19.24 27.06 18.40
C PRO A 91 18.73 25.63 18.22
N GLU A 92 18.76 24.89 19.32
CA GLU A 92 18.20 23.54 19.48
C GLU A 92 16.74 23.49 19.02
N ASP A 93 16.45 22.62 18.05
CA ASP A 93 15.11 22.16 17.73
C ASP A 93 14.59 21.36 18.93
N HIS A 94 13.61 21.92 19.64
CA HIS A 94 12.85 21.17 20.62
C HIS A 94 12.01 20.11 19.90
N ASP A 95 12.54 18.89 19.88
CA ASP A 95 11.80 17.67 19.59
C ASP A 95 10.52 17.64 20.43
N ALA A 96 9.38 17.80 19.77
CA ALA A 96 8.09 17.56 20.38
C ALA A 96 7.97 16.06 20.67
N GLU A 97 8.24 15.67 21.92
CA GLU A 97 7.96 14.35 22.44
C GLU A 97 6.54 13.92 22.04
N GLY A 98 6.44 12.81 21.30
CA GLY A 98 5.17 12.21 20.94
C GLY A 98 4.36 11.89 22.20
N VAL A 99 3.19 12.53 22.33
CA VAL A 99 2.26 12.27 23.42
C VAL A 99 1.94 10.77 23.47
N PRO A 100 2.16 10.07 24.60
CA PRO A 100 1.84 8.67 24.73
C PRO A 100 0.33 8.45 24.53
N PHE A 101 -0.04 7.49 23.68
CA PHE A 101 -1.41 7.04 23.52
C PHE A 101 -1.93 6.49 24.86
N GLN A 102 -2.72 7.27 25.59
CA GLN A 102 -3.45 6.79 26.75
C GLN A 102 -4.57 5.86 26.29
N SER A 103 -4.40 4.56 26.53
CA SER A 103 -5.36 3.50 26.19
C SER A 103 -6.63 3.49 27.05
N LYS A 104 -6.82 4.49 27.92
CA LYS A 104 -7.96 4.61 28.83
C LYS A 104 -8.39 6.06 28.88
N PHE A 105 -9.47 6.39 28.18
CA PHE A 105 -10.21 7.63 28.44
C PHE A 105 -10.70 7.56 29.90
N PRO A 106 -10.42 8.57 30.75
CA PRO A 106 -10.94 8.58 32.12
C PRO A 106 -12.48 8.48 32.08
N ARG A 107 -13.06 7.77 33.06
CA ARG A 107 -14.52 7.73 33.24
C ARG A 107 -15.00 9.15 33.49
N ASN A 108 -15.76 9.74 32.57
CA ASN A 108 -16.48 10.97 32.88
C ASN A 108 -17.73 10.59 33.70
N PRO A 109 -17.90 11.14 34.92
CA PRO A 109 -19.04 10.86 35.80
C PRO A 109 -20.41 11.15 35.18
N ASP A 110 -20.50 11.92 34.08
CA ASP A 110 -21.77 12.28 33.44
C ASP A 110 -22.38 11.18 32.55
N CYS A 111 -21.59 10.21 32.07
CA CYS A 111 -22.02 9.36 30.95
C CYS A 111 -22.36 7.90 31.32
N GLY A 112 -22.03 7.43 32.53
CA GLY A 112 -22.37 6.09 33.03
C GLY A 112 -21.85 4.91 32.18
N GLN A 113 -21.00 5.14 31.17
CA GLN A 113 -20.56 4.17 30.17
C GLN A 113 -19.06 3.94 30.22
N THR A 114 -18.61 2.81 29.66
CA THR A 114 -17.20 2.42 29.62
C THR A 114 -16.36 3.35 28.72
N CYS A 115 -17.01 4.03 27.76
CA CYS A 115 -16.41 5.09 26.95
C CYS A 115 -17.34 6.31 26.94
N CYS A 116 -16.87 7.46 27.41
CA CYS A 116 -17.63 8.73 27.36
C CYS A 116 -17.49 9.45 26.02
N VAL A 117 -17.76 8.73 24.95
CA VAL A 117 -17.97 9.33 23.63
C VAL A 117 -19.47 9.18 23.37
N PRO A 118 -20.27 10.25 23.21
CA PRO A 118 -21.61 10.10 22.64
C PRO A 118 -21.39 9.43 21.27
N LYS A 119 -21.80 8.16 21.16
CA LYS A 119 -21.29 7.06 20.29
C LYS A 119 -21.46 7.28 18.78
N SER A 120 -21.34 8.51 18.30
CA SER A 120 -21.59 8.92 16.93
C SER A 120 -21.20 10.38 16.74
N LEU A 121 -21.63 11.24 17.66
CA LEU A 121 -21.49 12.70 17.53
C LEU A 121 -20.03 13.16 17.45
N GLU A 122 -19.10 12.54 18.17
CA GLU A 122 -17.69 12.92 18.02
C GLU A 122 -17.14 12.50 16.64
N LEU A 123 -17.45 11.28 16.19
CA LEU A 123 -17.08 10.82 14.85
C LEU A 123 -17.70 11.73 13.77
N GLU A 124 -18.97 12.10 13.94
CA GLU A 124 -19.69 13.06 13.10
C GLU A 124 -18.95 14.40 13.03
N LYS A 125 -18.61 15.00 14.18
CA LYS A 125 -17.86 16.26 14.23
C LYS A 125 -16.54 16.18 13.45
N ARG A 126 -15.80 15.07 13.57
CA ARG A 126 -14.54 14.85 12.85
C ARG A 126 -14.78 14.68 11.35
N VAL A 127 -15.83 13.98 10.96
CA VAL A 127 -16.24 13.83 9.56
C VAL A 127 -16.66 15.17 8.96
N LEU A 128 -17.41 15.99 9.69
CA LEU A 128 -17.77 17.35 9.27
C LEU A 128 -16.53 18.25 9.16
N GLN A 129 -15.54 18.10 10.04
CA GLN A 129 -14.24 18.77 9.89
C GLN A 129 -13.54 18.35 8.60
N SER A 130 -13.66 17.08 8.20
CA SER A 130 -13.10 16.58 6.94
C SER A 130 -13.72 17.21 5.70
N GLN A 131 -14.96 17.71 5.76
CA GLN A 131 -15.56 18.45 4.65
C GLN A 131 -14.88 19.81 4.40
N ARG A 132 -14.10 20.30 5.37
CA ARG A 132 -13.25 21.50 5.18
C ARG A 132 -11.97 21.21 4.41
N PHE A 133 -11.64 19.94 4.19
CA PHE A 133 -10.60 19.55 3.26
C PHE A 133 -11.17 19.60 1.84
N THR A 134 -10.53 20.37 0.97
CA THR A 134 -10.90 20.46 -0.44
C THR A 134 -9.83 19.78 -1.29
N PRO A 135 -10.05 18.53 -1.75
CA PRO A 135 -9.09 17.88 -2.63
C PRO A 135 -9.08 18.53 -4.01
N ARG A 136 -8.00 18.33 -4.76
CA ARG A 136 -7.96 18.67 -6.18
C ARG A 136 -9.09 17.95 -6.92
N ASN A 137 -9.82 18.66 -7.77
CA ASN A 137 -10.92 18.12 -8.57
C ASN A 137 -12.01 17.41 -7.75
N ALA A 138 -12.36 17.93 -6.57
CA ALA A 138 -13.45 17.40 -5.74
C ALA A 138 -14.79 17.21 -6.47
N SER A 139 -15.03 17.99 -7.54
CA SER A 139 -16.23 17.90 -8.39
C SER A 139 -16.21 16.75 -9.40
N ASN A 140 -15.06 16.10 -9.60
CA ASN A 140 -14.92 14.93 -10.47
C ASN A 140 -13.93 13.93 -9.84
N PRO A 141 -14.34 13.25 -8.75
CA PRO A 141 -13.50 12.26 -8.10
C PRO A 141 -13.12 11.13 -9.06
N GLU A 142 -11.87 10.69 -9.00
CA GLU A 142 -11.38 9.56 -9.77
C GLU A 142 -11.99 8.26 -9.24
N GLN A 143 -12.68 7.52 -10.10
CA GLN A 143 -13.35 6.27 -9.75
C GLN A 143 -12.63 5.05 -10.33
N ARG A 144 -11.72 5.26 -11.29
CA ARG A 144 -11.03 4.18 -11.99
C ARG A 144 -9.66 3.92 -11.40
N ILE A 145 -9.54 2.87 -10.58
CA ILE A 145 -8.33 2.58 -9.82
C ILE A 145 -7.80 1.18 -10.11
N SER A 146 -6.54 1.12 -10.56
CA SER A 146 -5.77 -0.12 -10.62
C SER A 146 -4.80 -0.17 -9.44
N TYR A 147 -5.21 -0.83 -8.36
CA TYR A 147 -4.38 -0.98 -7.18
C TYR A 147 -3.59 -2.29 -7.21
N ILE A 148 -2.27 -2.15 -7.26
CA ILE A 148 -1.32 -3.25 -7.20
C ILE A 148 -0.90 -3.44 -5.75
N LYS A 149 -1.40 -4.51 -5.15
CA LYS A 149 -1.10 -4.86 -3.78
C LYS A 149 0.26 -5.55 -3.70
N THR A 150 1.15 -5.06 -2.84
CA THR A 150 2.48 -5.64 -2.56
C THR A 150 2.50 -6.32 -1.20
N HIS A 151 3.40 -7.26 -0.96
CA HIS A 151 3.47 -8.00 0.30
C HIS A 151 4.08 -7.15 1.40
N LYS A 152 3.52 -7.18 2.62
CA LYS A 152 4.12 -6.60 3.86
C LYS A 152 4.41 -5.09 3.87
N THR A 153 3.71 -4.36 3.01
CA THR A 153 3.76 -2.89 2.87
C THR A 153 2.54 -2.18 3.47
N GLY A 154 1.75 -2.83 4.34
CA GLY A 154 0.47 -2.27 4.79
C GLY A 154 -0.64 -2.32 3.72
N SER A 155 -0.42 -3.11 2.68
CA SER A 155 -1.25 -3.16 1.49
C SER A 155 -2.68 -3.68 1.69
N SER A 156 -2.94 -4.49 2.72
CA SER A 156 -4.30 -4.89 3.13
C SER A 156 -5.11 -3.71 3.67
N THR A 157 -4.48 -2.78 4.39
CA THR A 157 -5.15 -1.56 4.87
C THR A 157 -5.62 -0.71 3.71
N LEU A 158 -4.73 -0.46 2.75
CA LEU A 158 -5.06 0.30 1.54
C LEU A 158 -6.07 -0.45 0.66
N GLY A 159 -6.00 -1.78 0.60
CA GLY A 159 -7.02 -2.59 -0.08
C GLY A 159 -8.40 -2.41 0.54
N SER A 160 -8.52 -2.44 1.87
CA SER A 160 -9.79 -2.18 2.56
C SER A 160 -10.32 -0.76 2.29
N ILE A 161 -9.45 0.25 2.18
CA ILE A 161 -9.84 1.61 1.78
C ILE A 161 -10.51 1.59 0.40
N PHE A 162 -9.88 0.97 -0.60
CA PHE A 162 -10.43 0.90 -1.95
C PHE A 162 -11.74 0.11 -2.04
N PHE A 163 -11.85 -1.00 -1.30
CA PHE A 163 -13.12 -1.75 -1.22
C PHE A 163 -14.24 -0.94 -0.58
N ARG A 164 -13.96 -0.22 0.52
CA ARG A 164 -14.95 0.65 1.16
C ARG A 164 -15.38 1.79 0.26
N TYR A 165 -14.44 2.39 -0.46
CA TYR A 165 -14.75 3.43 -1.43
C TYR A 165 -15.68 2.89 -2.52
N GLY A 166 -15.32 1.76 -3.14
CA GLY A 166 -16.17 1.15 -4.16
C GLY A 166 -17.59 0.82 -3.66
N ALA A 167 -17.71 0.33 -2.42
CA ALA A 167 -19.01 0.04 -1.83
C ALA A 167 -19.87 1.29 -1.56
N ARG A 168 -19.27 2.39 -1.09
CA ARG A 168 -19.99 3.64 -0.77
C ARG A 168 -20.44 4.38 -2.02
N HIS A 169 -19.59 4.39 -3.03
CA HIS A 169 -19.82 5.14 -4.27
C HIS A 169 -20.46 4.28 -5.37
N ASP A 170 -21.03 3.12 -5.01
CA ASP A 170 -21.69 2.14 -5.90
C ASP A 170 -20.86 1.80 -7.16
N LEU A 171 -19.55 1.62 -6.97
CA LEU A 171 -18.61 1.29 -8.03
C LEU A 171 -18.45 -0.22 -8.20
N THR A 172 -18.17 -0.63 -9.44
CA THR A 172 -17.87 -2.02 -9.76
C THR A 172 -16.45 -2.38 -9.33
N LEU A 173 -16.34 -3.40 -8.48
CA LEU A 173 -15.11 -4.01 -8.02
C LEU A 173 -14.86 -5.29 -8.82
N TYR A 174 -13.66 -5.44 -9.37
CA TYR A 174 -13.29 -6.68 -10.04
C TYR A 174 -13.32 -7.85 -9.06
N LYS A 175 -13.95 -8.96 -9.45
CA LYS A 175 -14.06 -10.17 -8.63
C LYS A 175 -13.28 -11.33 -9.23
N SER A 176 -12.27 -11.80 -8.50
CA SER A 176 -11.48 -12.99 -8.77
C SER A 176 -11.89 -14.17 -7.88
N PRO A 177 -11.66 -15.43 -8.31
CA PRO A 177 -11.84 -16.61 -7.46
C PRO A 177 -10.74 -16.74 -6.39
N THR A 178 -9.65 -15.98 -6.53
CA THR A 178 -8.55 -15.97 -5.56
C THR A 178 -8.08 -14.57 -5.28
N HIS A 179 -7.63 -14.36 -4.04
CA HIS A 179 -7.05 -13.11 -3.57
C HIS A 179 -5.81 -12.66 -4.35
N GLY A 180 -5.10 -13.61 -4.98
CA GLY A 180 -3.97 -13.33 -5.88
C GLY A 180 -4.42 -13.13 -7.33
N LEU A 181 -3.68 -12.29 -8.06
CA LEU A 181 -3.92 -12.06 -9.47
C LEU A 181 -3.70 -13.33 -10.29
N ARG A 182 -4.69 -13.64 -11.13
CA ARG A 182 -4.60 -14.68 -12.14
C ARG A 182 -4.78 -14.04 -13.50
N VAL A 183 -3.67 -13.64 -14.14
CA VAL A 183 -3.69 -12.95 -15.45
C VAL A 183 -4.49 -13.70 -16.52
N ARG A 184 -4.49 -15.05 -16.47
CA ARG A 184 -5.26 -15.90 -17.41
C ARG A 184 -6.76 -15.99 -17.07
N TYR A 185 -7.16 -15.62 -15.86
CA TYR A 185 -8.55 -15.62 -15.45
C TYR A 185 -9.16 -14.24 -15.72
N LYS A 186 -10.25 -14.22 -16.47
CA LYS A 186 -11.04 -13.02 -16.76
C LYS A 186 -12.49 -13.27 -16.38
N ASN A 187 -13.00 -12.50 -15.43
CA ASN A 187 -14.42 -12.50 -15.10
C ASN A 187 -15.14 -11.46 -15.95
N SER A 188 -15.77 -11.89 -17.06
CA SER A 188 -16.51 -10.99 -17.96
C SER A 188 -17.71 -10.32 -17.31
N ALA A 189 -18.25 -10.86 -16.20
CA ALA A 189 -19.35 -10.24 -15.48
C ALA A 189 -18.92 -8.99 -14.69
N THR A 190 -17.61 -8.80 -14.48
CA THR A 190 -17.05 -7.66 -13.75
C THR A 190 -15.94 -6.96 -14.54
N ILE A 191 -15.89 -7.15 -15.86
CA ILE A 191 -14.97 -6.43 -16.77
C ILE A 191 -15.81 -5.66 -17.80
N PRO A 192 -15.60 -4.35 -17.97
CA PRO A 192 -14.67 -3.52 -17.19
C PRO A 192 -15.16 -3.34 -15.74
N ALA A 193 -14.21 -3.15 -14.82
CA ALA A 193 -14.46 -2.71 -13.46
C ALA A 193 -14.06 -1.24 -13.31
N ASP A 194 -14.56 -0.59 -12.27
CA ASP A 194 -14.07 0.72 -11.83
C ASP A 194 -12.82 0.54 -10.96
N ILE A 195 -12.83 -0.43 -10.05
CA ILE A 195 -11.72 -0.66 -9.12
C ILE A 195 -11.26 -2.11 -9.15
N VAL A 196 -9.94 -2.32 -9.20
CA VAL A 196 -9.30 -3.63 -9.08
C VAL A 196 -8.23 -3.60 -7.98
N VAL A 197 -8.31 -4.54 -7.04
CA VAL A 197 -7.46 -4.63 -5.84
C VAL A 197 -6.85 -6.03 -5.75
N TYR A 198 -5.69 -6.23 -6.35
CA TYR A 198 -5.06 -7.57 -6.38
C TYR A 198 -3.55 -7.48 -6.26
N HIS A 199 -2.95 -8.48 -5.62
CA HIS A 199 -1.51 -8.66 -5.60
C HIS A 199 -1.11 -9.59 -6.73
N TYR A 200 -0.06 -9.22 -7.48
CA TYR A 200 0.39 -10.10 -8.56
C TYR A 200 1.00 -11.39 -8.01
N ALA A 201 1.88 -11.28 -7.02
CA ALA A 201 2.72 -12.36 -6.53
C ALA A 201 2.01 -13.37 -5.61
N GLY A 202 0.68 -13.52 -5.72
CA GLY A 202 -0.12 -14.49 -4.95
C GLY A 202 0.11 -15.94 -5.33
N ILE A 203 1.05 -16.18 -6.24
CA ILE A 203 1.55 -17.48 -6.60
C ILE A 203 3.07 -17.41 -6.41
N PRO A 204 3.67 -18.24 -5.54
CA PRO A 204 5.11 -18.27 -5.24
C PRO A 204 6.04 -18.40 -6.47
N THR A 205 5.50 -18.56 -7.68
CA THR A 205 6.19 -18.77 -8.94
C THR A 205 5.86 -17.74 -10.04
N ALA A 206 4.96 -16.76 -9.82
CA ALA A 206 4.30 -16.08 -10.95
C ALA A 206 5.00 -14.86 -11.56
N LEU A 207 5.84 -14.10 -10.83
CA LEU A 207 6.73 -13.14 -11.48
C LEU A 207 8.12 -13.68 -11.35
N ARG A 208 8.66 -14.30 -12.40
CA ARG A 208 10.08 -14.68 -12.47
C ARG A 208 10.92 -13.70 -13.30
N SER A 209 10.27 -12.69 -13.89
CA SER A 209 10.91 -11.71 -14.76
C SER A 209 10.01 -10.48 -14.95
N ILE A 210 10.61 -9.41 -15.50
CA ILE A 210 9.90 -8.20 -15.91
C ILE A 210 8.81 -8.49 -16.95
N ALA A 211 8.97 -9.48 -17.83
CA ALA A 211 7.98 -9.86 -18.85
C ALA A 211 6.63 -10.27 -18.23
N ALA A 212 6.66 -10.94 -17.08
CA ALA A 212 5.45 -11.31 -16.37
C ALA A 212 4.74 -10.08 -15.77
N TRP A 213 5.49 -9.05 -15.40
CA TRP A 213 4.92 -7.75 -15.02
C TRP A 213 4.30 -7.01 -16.20
N GLU A 214 4.85 -7.10 -17.40
CA GLU A 214 4.21 -6.49 -18.59
C GLU A 214 2.84 -7.12 -18.87
N ALA A 215 2.74 -8.45 -18.72
CA ALA A 215 1.48 -9.16 -18.81
C ALA A 215 0.50 -8.73 -17.70
N ALA A 216 0.99 -8.49 -16.48
CA ALA A 216 0.22 -7.89 -15.39
C ALA A 216 -0.35 -6.54 -15.79
N TYR A 217 0.54 -5.66 -16.23
CA TYR A 217 0.25 -4.28 -16.55
C TYR A 217 -0.84 -4.21 -17.63
N LYS A 218 -0.67 -4.99 -18.71
CA LYS A 218 -1.70 -5.15 -19.75
C LYS A 218 -3.03 -5.63 -19.18
N TRP A 219 -3.02 -6.65 -18.32
CA TRP A 219 -4.24 -7.14 -17.69
C TRP A 219 -4.95 -6.05 -16.85
N TYR A 220 -4.22 -5.26 -16.06
CA TYR A 220 -4.80 -4.16 -15.30
C TYR A 220 -5.45 -3.12 -16.22
N THR A 221 -4.81 -2.77 -17.34
CA THR A 221 -5.37 -1.84 -18.33
C THR A 221 -6.61 -2.38 -19.07
N GLU A 222 -6.75 -3.71 -19.16
CA GLU A 222 -7.94 -4.35 -19.73
C GLU A 222 -9.10 -4.40 -18.71
N VAL A 223 -8.80 -4.66 -17.44
CA VAL A 223 -9.81 -4.74 -16.38
C VAL A 223 -10.36 -3.37 -16.02
N VAL A 224 -9.48 -2.37 -15.88
CA VAL A 224 -9.86 -0.97 -15.60
C VAL A 224 -9.27 -0.07 -16.68
N PRO A 225 -9.93 0.06 -17.84
CA PRO A 225 -9.49 0.94 -18.91
C PRO A 225 -9.32 2.38 -18.42
N ASN A 226 -8.17 3.00 -18.75
CA ASN A 226 -7.79 4.35 -18.30
C ASN A 226 -7.66 4.54 -16.78
N GLY A 227 -7.58 3.44 -16.01
CA GLY A 227 -7.45 3.49 -14.56
C GLY A 227 -6.13 4.09 -14.08
N LYS A 228 -6.16 4.73 -12.92
CA LYS A 228 -4.97 5.24 -12.24
C LYS A 228 -4.28 4.11 -11.48
N PHE A 229 -3.01 3.90 -11.82
CA PHE A 229 -2.17 2.92 -11.14
C PHE A 229 -1.76 3.45 -9.77
N VAL A 230 -2.02 2.66 -8.73
CA VAL A 230 -1.65 2.97 -7.35
C VAL A 230 -0.97 1.74 -6.75
N THR A 231 0.04 1.96 -5.92
CA THR A 231 0.62 0.91 -5.08
C THR A 231 1.15 1.52 -3.79
N ILE A 232 1.62 0.68 -2.88
CA ILE A 232 2.22 1.08 -1.62
C ILE A 232 3.53 0.33 -1.41
N LEU A 233 4.54 1.06 -0.97
CA LEU A 233 5.89 0.60 -0.70
C LEU A 233 6.20 0.78 0.79
N ARG A 234 7.34 0.28 1.22
CA ARG A 234 7.81 0.39 2.60
C ARG A 234 9.32 0.53 2.60
N GLU A 235 9.85 1.23 3.58
CA GLU A 235 11.29 1.31 3.82
C GLU A 235 11.94 -0.10 3.70
N PRO A 236 12.96 -0.28 2.85
CA PRO A 236 13.45 -1.60 2.45
C PRO A 236 13.85 -2.53 3.60
N ILE A 237 14.56 -2.03 4.62
CA ILE A 237 14.99 -2.85 5.75
C ILE A 237 13.78 -3.27 6.59
N SER A 238 12.89 -2.32 6.91
CA SER A 238 11.64 -2.54 7.62
C SER A 238 10.74 -3.56 6.90
N HIS A 239 10.72 -3.49 5.57
CA HIS A 239 9.98 -4.40 4.69
C HIS A 239 10.57 -5.81 4.76
N TYR A 240 11.88 -5.95 4.57
CA TYR A 240 12.59 -7.22 4.64
C TYR A 240 12.35 -7.94 5.97
N LEU A 241 12.56 -7.23 7.09
CA LEU A 241 12.29 -7.76 8.42
C LEU A 241 10.83 -8.18 8.57
N SER A 242 9.88 -7.33 8.15
CA SER A 242 8.46 -7.65 8.28
C SER A 242 8.08 -8.87 7.44
N TYR A 243 8.71 -9.07 6.28
CA TYR A 243 8.53 -10.26 5.47
C TYR A 243 9.08 -11.50 6.14
N TYR A 244 10.34 -11.47 6.58
CA TYR A 244 10.98 -12.59 7.26
C TYR A 244 10.19 -13.04 8.50
N TYR A 245 9.90 -12.12 9.43
CA TYR A 245 9.20 -12.47 10.67
C TYR A 245 7.76 -12.93 10.44
N PHE A 246 7.13 -12.48 9.36
CA PHE A 246 5.77 -12.89 9.05
C PHE A 246 5.73 -14.20 8.29
N TYR A 247 6.54 -14.41 7.25
CA TYR A 247 6.42 -15.57 6.36
C TYR A 247 7.38 -16.70 6.71
N ASP A 248 8.64 -16.38 7.05
CA ASP A 248 9.74 -17.33 7.15
C ASP A 248 9.95 -17.81 8.58
N GLU A 249 10.05 -16.89 9.55
CA GLU A 249 10.31 -17.21 10.95
C GLU A 249 9.32 -18.25 11.54
N PRO A 250 8.01 -18.20 11.27
CA PRO A 250 7.06 -19.20 11.79
C PRO A 250 7.15 -20.60 11.13
N LYS A 251 8.09 -20.82 10.20
CA LYS A 251 8.31 -22.14 9.59
C LYS A 251 9.13 -23.01 10.55
N ALA A 252 8.81 -24.31 10.59
CA ALA A 252 9.46 -25.26 11.51
C ALA A 252 10.99 -25.34 11.34
N ASN A 253 11.47 -25.13 10.10
CA ASN A 253 12.89 -25.17 9.75
C ASN A 253 13.42 -23.77 9.38
N SER A 254 12.89 -22.71 9.97
CA SER A 254 13.40 -21.35 9.72
C SER A 254 14.82 -21.22 10.25
N LEU A 255 15.71 -20.63 9.46
CA LEU A 255 17.01 -20.16 9.93
C LEU A 255 16.81 -18.93 10.83
N PRO A 256 17.69 -18.66 11.81
CA PRO A 256 17.80 -17.36 12.46
C PRO A 256 18.03 -16.23 11.45
N LEU A 257 17.65 -15.00 11.80
CA LEU A 257 17.69 -13.86 10.88
C LEU A 257 19.10 -13.63 10.30
N GLU A 258 20.11 -13.72 11.16
CA GLU A 258 21.52 -13.50 10.82
C GLU A 258 21.98 -14.49 9.75
N GLU A 259 21.73 -15.78 9.95
CA GLU A 259 22.07 -16.83 8.99
C GLU A 259 21.20 -16.74 7.72
N PHE A 260 19.94 -16.32 7.87
CA PHE A 260 19.03 -16.12 6.75
C PHE A 260 19.53 -15.04 5.79
N VAL A 261 19.99 -13.92 6.34
CA VAL A 261 20.61 -12.80 5.61
C VAL A 261 21.96 -13.20 5.04
N GLU A 262 22.80 -13.91 5.79
CA GLU A 262 24.13 -14.35 5.32
C GLU A 262 24.05 -15.22 4.07
N ARG A 263 23.01 -16.06 3.96
CA ARG A 263 22.77 -16.88 2.77
C ARG A 263 22.20 -16.11 1.58
N GLY A 264 22.01 -14.79 1.70
CA GLY A 264 21.44 -13.94 0.67
C GLY A 264 19.97 -14.25 0.34
N ASN A 265 19.25 -14.84 1.30
CA ASN A 265 17.86 -15.20 1.06
C ASN A 265 17.01 -13.94 0.87
N HIS A 266 16.04 -14.04 -0.05
CA HIS A 266 15.05 -12.99 -0.30
C HIS A 266 15.63 -11.61 -0.68
N ALA A 267 16.69 -11.55 -1.49
CA ALA A 267 17.13 -10.27 -2.06
C ALA A 267 16.03 -9.55 -2.86
N ASN A 268 15.84 -8.24 -2.63
CA ASN A 268 14.90 -7.36 -3.33
C ASN A 268 13.44 -7.85 -3.35
N ILE A 269 12.88 -8.19 -2.18
CA ILE A 269 11.54 -8.79 -2.06
C ILE A 269 10.47 -7.88 -2.65
N LEU A 270 10.58 -6.57 -2.40
CA LEU A 270 9.56 -5.62 -2.85
C LEU A 270 9.51 -5.56 -4.37
N MET A 271 10.67 -5.48 -5.03
CA MET A 271 10.75 -5.43 -6.48
C MET A 271 10.37 -6.74 -7.17
N ARG A 272 10.44 -7.88 -6.46
CA ARG A 272 9.90 -9.16 -6.96
C ARG A 272 8.38 -9.12 -7.17
N ASP A 273 7.63 -8.31 -6.42
CA ASP A 273 6.19 -8.10 -6.64
C ASP A 273 5.89 -7.38 -7.97
N PHE A 274 6.91 -6.74 -8.56
CA PHE A 274 6.90 -6.12 -9.89
C PHE A 274 7.73 -6.91 -10.91
N GLY A 275 8.17 -8.12 -10.55
CA GLY A 275 8.93 -9.03 -11.41
C GLY A 275 10.36 -8.64 -11.69
N VAL A 276 10.84 -7.56 -11.10
CA VAL A 276 12.22 -7.07 -11.22
C VAL A 276 13.15 -7.88 -10.31
N ARG A 277 14.25 -8.36 -10.88
CA ARG A 277 15.29 -9.15 -10.19
C ARG A 277 16.71 -8.69 -10.48
N THR A 278 16.93 -8.08 -11.64
CA THR A 278 18.26 -7.61 -12.06
C THR A 278 18.29 -6.09 -12.18
N PRO A 279 19.48 -5.47 -12.16
CA PRO A 279 19.63 -4.04 -12.43
C PRO A 279 19.05 -3.63 -13.79
N GLU A 280 19.18 -4.45 -14.84
CA GLU A 280 18.66 -4.15 -16.17
C GLU A 280 17.12 -4.15 -16.19
N GLU A 281 16.50 -5.08 -15.48
CA GLU A 281 15.04 -5.10 -15.29
C GLU A 281 14.58 -3.89 -14.46
N MET A 282 15.37 -3.48 -13.46
CA MET A 282 15.07 -2.32 -12.63
C MET A 282 15.13 -1.03 -13.44
N ASP A 283 16.16 -0.88 -14.26
CA ASP A 283 16.32 0.22 -15.21
C ASP A 283 15.12 0.35 -16.15
N LYS A 284 14.65 -0.79 -16.68
CA LYS A 284 13.43 -0.82 -17.48
C LYS A 284 12.21 -0.39 -16.67
N PHE A 285 12.03 -0.94 -15.46
CA PHE A 285 10.90 -0.61 -14.60
C PHE A 285 10.84 0.89 -14.27
N MET A 286 11.99 1.49 -13.94
CA MET A 286 12.08 2.91 -13.62
C MET A 286 11.77 3.82 -14.81
N ARG A 287 12.14 3.40 -16.03
CA ARG A 287 11.84 4.18 -17.24
C ARG A 287 10.38 4.04 -17.68
N GLU A 288 9.82 2.84 -17.63
CA GLU A 288 8.56 2.53 -18.30
C GLU A 288 7.34 2.43 -17.36
N TYR A 289 7.53 1.98 -16.11
CA TYR A 289 6.42 1.64 -15.21
C TYR A 289 6.33 2.53 -13.98
N ALA A 290 7.44 2.85 -13.32
CA ALA A 290 7.43 3.73 -12.15
C ALA A 290 6.73 5.08 -12.41
N PRO A 291 6.90 5.75 -13.58
CA PRO A 291 6.20 7.00 -13.90
C PRO A 291 4.70 6.85 -14.18
N VAL A 292 4.22 5.63 -14.48
CA VAL A 292 2.80 5.36 -14.76
C VAL A 292 1.95 5.39 -13.49
N PHE A 293 2.56 5.11 -12.34
CA PHE A 293 1.87 5.18 -11.07
C PHE A 293 1.44 6.62 -10.77
N ARG A 294 0.12 6.81 -10.64
CA ARG A 294 -0.45 8.08 -10.19
C ARG A 294 0.11 8.43 -8.81
N THR A 295 0.20 7.43 -7.92
CA THR A 295 0.78 7.55 -6.58
C THR A 295 1.47 6.25 -6.16
N LEU A 296 2.73 6.36 -5.74
CA LEU A 296 3.49 5.34 -5.01
C LEU A 296 3.43 5.73 -3.53
N LEU A 297 2.58 5.07 -2.73
CA LEU A 297 2.44 5.39 -1.31
C LEU A 297 3.61 4.82 -0.50
N LEU A 298 3.93 5.44 0.63
CA LEU A 298 4.91 4.94 1.59
C LEU A 298 4.23 4.60 2.90
N SER A 299 4.33 3.34 3.32
CA SER A 299 3.65 2.84 4.53
C SER A 299 4.22 3.39 5.84
N ASP A 300 5.51 3.70 5.87
CA ASP A 300 6.18 4.42 6.97
C ASP A 300 5.82 5.92 7.01
N ARG A 301 5.18 6.44 5.95
CA ARG A 301 4.57 7.79 5.87
C ARG A 301 3.10 7.70 5.48
N MET A 302 2.37 6.75 6.09
CA MET A 302 1.02 6.35 5.67
C MET A 302 0.03 7.52 5.61
N HIS A 303 -0.08 8.33 6.67
CA HIS A 303 -1.04 9.43 6.70
C HIS A 303 -0.72 10.50 5.66
N GLU A 304 0.55 10.86 5.50
CA GLU A 304 1.00 11.79 4.47
C GLU A 304 0.68 11.26 3.07
N SER A 305 0.97 9.99 2.81
CA SER A 305 0.69 9.32 1.55
C SER A 305 -0.80 9.26 1.24
N LEU A 306 -1.65 9.00 2.24
CA LEU A 306 -3.11 8.95 2.08
C LEU A 306 -3.72 10.34 1.83
N VAL A 307 -3.23 11.39 2.49
CA VAL A 307 -3.67 12.76 2.20
C VAL A 307 -3.30 13.16 0.77
N ILE A 308 -2.09 12.83 0.32
CA ILE A 308 -1.68 13.05 -1.07
C ILE A 308 -2.55 12.23 -2.03
N LEU A 309 -2.85 10.97 -1.71
CA LEU A 309 -3.74 10.15 -2.52
C LEU A 309 -5.16 10.74 -2.58
N ALA A 310 -5.71 11.20 -1.46
CA ALA A 310 -7.03 11.82 -1.39
C ALA A 310 -7.10 13.04 -2.29
N ASN A 311 -6.09 13.90 -2.19
CA ASN A 311 -5.96 15.06 -3.06
C ASN A 311 -5.82 14.67 -4.53
N ASP A 312 -5.01 13.66 -4.84
CA ASP A 312 -4.75 13.25 -6.22
C ASP A 312 -5.95 12.61 -6.91
N LEU A 313 -6.84 11.97 -6.14
CA LEU A 313 -8.05 11.30 -6.60
C LEU A 313 -9.32 12.15 -6.44
N GLY A 314 -9.28 13.31 -5.78
CA GLY A 314 -10.50 14.07 -5.51
C GLY A 314 -11.37 13.47 -4.40
N TRP A 315 -10.81 12.64 -3.52
CA TRP A 315 -11.55 11.91 -2.48
C TRP A 315 -11.57 12.66 -1.15
N SER A 316 -12.59 12.42 -0.34
CA SER A 316 -12.65 12.97 1.01
C SER A 316 -11.62 12.29 1.94
N LEU A 317 -11.22 12.97 3.04
CA LEU A 317 -10.40 12.29 4.06
C LEU A 317 -11.19 11.17 4.76
N TRP A 318 -12.53 11.26 4.80
CA TRP A 318 -13.37 10.18 5.33
C TRP A 318 -13.20 8.89 4.53
N ASP A 319 -13.07 8.97 3.21
CA ASP A 319 -12.82 7.82 2.37
C ASP A 319 -11.43 7.20 2.62
N MET A 320 -10.47 7.98 3.09
CA MET A 320 -9.12 7.52 3.44
C MET A 320 -8.97 7.00 4.87
N THR A 321 -10.02 7.10 5.69
CA THR A 321 -9.94 6.58 7.07
C THR A 321 -9.71 5.07 7.07
N TYR A 322 -9.11 4.56 8.15
CA TYR A 322 -8.92 3.12 8.38
C TYR A 322 -8.82 2.80 9.87
N THR A 323 -9.19 1.58 10.24
CA THR A 323 -8.85 0.99 11.55
C THR A 323 -7.49 0.30 11.45
N LYS A 324 -6.77 0.20 12.57
CA LYS A 324 -5.49 -0.53 12.60
C LYS A 324 -5.72 -2.04 12.42
N LEU A 325 -5.78 -2.46 11.16
CA LEU A 325 -5.89 -3.86 10.76
C LEU A 325 -4.57 -4.59 10.98
N LEU A 326 -4.64 -5.84 11.46
CA LEU A 326 -3.54 -6.81 11.43
C LEU A 326 -2.21 -6.27 11.98
N ASP A 327 -2.25 -5.69 13.18
CA ASP A 327 -1.05 -5.22 13.86
C ASP A 327 -0.19 -6.40 14.35
N SER A 328 0.70 -6.89 13.48
CA SER A 328 1.63 -7.97 13.80
C SER A 328 2.71 -7.58 14.82
N SER A 329 2.73 -6.32 15.27
CA SER A 329 3.57 -5.89 16.39
C SER A 329 2.90 -6.15 17.74
N LYS A 330 1.59 -6.43 17.77
CA LYS A 330 0.88 -6.86 18.97
C LYS A 330 1.30 -8.27 19.38
N GLU A 331 1.57 -8.41 20.66
CA GLU A 331 1.83 -9.70 21.28
C GLU A 331 0.63 -10.64 21.09
N GLY A 332 0.91 -11.90 20.76
CA GLY A 332 -0.13 -12.91 20.51
C GLY A 332 -0.80 -12.82 19.14
N PHE A 333 -0.35 -11.95 18.22
CA PHE A 333 -0.86 -11.95 16.84
C PHE A 333 -0.60 -13.30 16.16
N LYS A 334 -1.63 -13.83 15.49
CA LYS A 334 -1.58 -15.10 14.74
C LYS A 334 -1.86 -14.87 13.27
N ARG A 335 -1.15 -15.61 12.41
CA ARG A 335 -1.38 -15.69 10.97
C ARG A 335 -2.66 -16.44 10.63
N TRP A 336 -3.03 -16.43 9.35
CA TRP A 336 -4.18 -17.16 8.81
C TRP A 336 -4.11 -18.68 9.04
N ASP A 337 -2.92 -19.24 9.27
CA ASP A 337 -2.68 -20.65 9.60
C ASP A 337 -2.62 -20.90 11.12
N GLY A 338 -2.98 -19.90 11.94
CA GLY A 338 -2.99 -19.99 13.39
C GLY A 338 -1.62 -19.88 14.06
N LYS A 339 -0.54 -19.76 13.28
CA LYS A 339 0.82 -19.66 13.84
C LYS A 339 1.07 -18.28 14.44
N PRO A 340 1.71 -18.21 15.62
CA PRO A 340 2.09 -16.94 16.21
C PRO A 340 3.15 -16.25 15.33
N VAL A 341 3.11 -14.92 15.32
CA VAL A 341 4.14 -14.09 14.66
C VAL A 341 4.98 -13.45 15.75
N LYS A 342 6.31 -13.63 15.68
CA LYS A 342 7.22 -12.90 16.55
C LYS A 342 7.19 -11.41 16.21
N LYS A 343 7.29 -10.59 17.25
CA LYS A 343 7.39 -9.13 17.11
C LYS A 343 8.61 -8.79 16.27
N THR A 344 8.40 -8.03 15.20
CA THR A 344 9.48 -7.55 14.34
C THR A 344 10.37 -6.57 15.13
N PRO A 345 11.71 -6.74 15.13
CA PRO A 345 12.62 -5.83 15.79
C PRO A 345 12.59 -4.46 15.12
N LYS A 346 12.96 -3.42 15.88
CA LYS A 346 13.16 -2.08 15.32
C LYS A 346 14.48 -2.06 14.55
N ILE A 347 14.56 -1.27 13.49
CA ILE A 347 15.81 -1.10 12.72
C ILE A 347 16.93 -0.57 13.63
N SER A 348 16.61 0.34 14.54
CA SER A 348 17.56 0.91 15.51
C SER A 348 18.10 -0.09 16.53
N SER A 349 17.49 -1.28 16.65
CA SER A 349 17.96 -2.35 17.54
C SER A 349 18.77 -3.43 16.80
N LEU A 350 18.98 -3.31 15.48
CA LEU A 350 19.78 -4.26 14.74
C LEU A 350 21.27 -4.04 14.98
N ASP A 351 22.03 -5.14 14.94
CA ASP A 351 23.48 -5.08 14.80
C ASP A 351 23.85 -4.30 13.51
N PRO A 352 24.81 -3.35 13.56
CA PRO A 352 25.18 -2.56 12.38
C PRO A 352 25.63 -3.38 11.18
N ALA A 353 26.37 -4.48 11.38
CA ALA A 353 26.83 -5.32 10.28
C ALA A 353 25.70 -6.15 9.68
N LEU A 354 24.73 -6.60 10.50
CA LEU A 354 23.51 -7.22 9.99
C LEU A 354 22.68 -6.23 9.18
N LYS A 355 22.56 -4.98 9.64
CA LYS A 355 21.83 -3.92 8.94
C LYS A 355 22.43 -3.67 7.56
N GLU A 356 23.75 -3.51 7.48
CA GLU A 356 24.48 -3.31 6.22
C GLU A 356 24.24 -4.45 5.23
N LYS A 357 24.28 -5.71 5.69
CA LYS A 357 23.97 -6.86 4.83
C LYS A 357 22.54 -6.85 4.30
N ILE A 358 21.56 -6.41 5.10
CA ILE A 358 20.17 -6.28 4.63
C ILE A 358 20.06 -5.13 3.60
N GLU A 359 20.77 -4.03 3.81
CA GLU A 359 20.85 -2.92 2.85
C GLU A 359 21.41 -3.40 1.50
N ASP A 360 22.49 -4.21 1.52
CA ASP A 360 23.07 -4.82 0.32
C ASP A 360 22.10 -5.76 -0.41
N LEU A 361 21.30 -6.54 0.33
CA LEU A 361 20.29 -7.42 -0.26
C LEU A 361 19.10 -6.69 -0.86
N THR A 362 18.88 -5.42 -0.53
CA THR A 362 17.66 -4.67 -0.87
C THR A 362 17.94 -3.43 -1.74
N GLN A 363 19.05 -3.42 -2.47
CA GLN A 363 19.46 -2.28 -3.31
C GLN A 363 18.41 -1.87 -4.37
N LEU A 364 17.74 -2.82 -5.04
CA LEU A 364 16.71 -2.51 -6.03
C LEU A 364 15.43 -1.97 -5.37
N ASP A 365 15.07 -2.53 -4.21
CA ASP A 365 13.95 -2.03 -3.40
C ASP A 365 14.20 -0.57 -2.98
N LYS A 366 15.46 -0.25 -2.63
CA LYS A 366 15.87 1.11 -2.27
C LYS A 366 15.71 2.09 -3.44
N ILE A 367 16.05 1.71 -4.67
CA ILE A 367 15.94 2.60 -5.84
C ILE A 367 14.49 3.07 -6.03
N VAL A 368 13.52 2.16 -6.04
CA VAL A 368 12.10 2.55 -6.21
C VAL A 368 11.57 3.32 -5.00
N TYR A 369 12.03 2.96 -3.80
CA TYR A 369 11.61 3.61 -2.55
C TYR A 369 12.10 5.06 -2.50
N ASP A 370 13.37 5.31 -2.83
CA ASP A 370 13.94 6.66 -2.90
C ASP A 370 13.21 7.53 -3.94
N TYR A 371 12.85 6.94 -5.08
CA TYR A 371 12.03 7.63 -6.10
C TYR A 371 10.65 8.01 -5.55
N ALA A 372 9.96 7.07 -4.89
CA ALA A 372 8.65 7.32 -4.29
C ALA A 372 8.71 8.36 -3.16
N MET A 373 9.77 8.37 -2.35
CA MET A 373 10.03 9.40 -1.33
C MET A 373 10.13 10.79 -1.96
N LYS A 374 10.96 10.93 -3.00
CA LYS A 374 11.13 12.20 -3.72
C LYS A 374 9.81 12.68 -4.33
N GLU A 375 9.04 11.77 -4.92
CA GLU A 375 7.72 12.09 -5.48
C GLU A 375 6.70 12.50 -4.42
N LEU A 376 6.67 11.81 -3.27
CA LEU A 376 5.82 12.19 -2.14
C LEU A 376 6.18 13.61 -1.66
N ASP A 377 7.45 13.87 -1.41
CA ASP A 377 7.92 15.19 -0.95
C ASP A 377 7.63 16.30 -1.96
N ARG A 378 7.77 16.01 -3.25
CA ARG A 378 7.41 16.95 -4.33
C ARG A 378 5.92 17.27 -4.28
N LYS A 379 5.05 16.27 -4.12
CA LYS A 379 3.60 16.46 -4.01
C LYS A 379 3.19 17.18 -2.73
N ILE A 380 3.87 16.92 -1.61
CA ILE A 380 3.67 17.64 -0.34
C ILE A 380 4.00 19.12 -0.50
N ARG A 381 5.16 19.44 -1.09
CA ARG A 381 5.53 20.84 -1.38
C ARG A 381 4.50 21.51 -2.30
N ALA A 382 4.02 20.81 -3.32
CA ALA A 382 3.00 21.32 -4.23
C ALA A 382 1.61 21.48 -3.60
N TYR A 383 1.29 20.69 -2.57
CA TYR A 383 0.06 20.83 -1.79
C TYR A 383 0.06 22.15 -1.00
N GLY A 384 1.23 22.51 -0.43
CA GLY A 384 1.42 23.77 0.30
C GLY A 384 1.03 23.71 1.79
N PRO A 385 0.91 24.88 2.46
CA PRO A 385 0.85 24.97 3.92
C PRO A 385 -0.32 24.23 4.58
N ALA A 386 -1.43 24.05 3.85
CA ALA A 386 -2.61 23.34 4.35
C ALA A 386 -2.37 21.82 4.53
N PHE A 387 -1.30 21.26 3.97
CA PHE A 387 -1.02 19.82 3.99
C PHE A 387 -0.97 19.25 5.42
N ARG A 388 -0.24 19.92 6.33
CA ARG A 388 -0.09 19.46 7.72
C ARG A 388 -1.43 19.47 8.48
N ALA A 389 -2.32 20.41 8.18
CA ALA A 389 -3.65 20.42 8.77
C ALA A 389 -4.50 19.25 8.26
N ALA A 390 -4.40 18.91 6.97
CA ALA A 390 -5.09 17.74 6.40
C ALA A 390 -4.58 16.41 6.99
N VAL A 391 -3.27 16.28 7.22
CA VAL A 391 -2.69 15.11 7.90
C VAL A 391 -3.21 14.98 9.33
N ARG A 392 -3.21 16.06 10.11
CA ARG A 392 -3.77 16.06 11.47
C ARG A 392 -5.26 15.71 11.48
N ALA A 393 -6.03 16.23 10.54
CA ALA A 393 -7.45 15.90 10.43
C ALA A 393 -7.66 14.40 10.17
N LEU A 394 -6.88 13.79 9.26
CA LEU A 394 -6.96 12.34 9.01
C LEU A 394 -6.56 11.52 10.25
N GLU A 395 -5.52 11.95 10.98
CA GLU A 395 -5.08 11.34 12.23
C GLU A 395 -6.16 11.37 13.31
N GLU A 396 -6.77 12.53 13.52
CA GLU A 396 -7.85 12.72 14.47
C GLU A 396 -9.08 11.89 14.11
N MET A 397 -9.44 11.82 12.83
CA MET A 397 -10.54 10.98 12.34
C MET A 397 -10.27 9.50 12.59
N ASN A 398 -9.07 9.02 12.24
CA ASN A 398 -8.67 7.64 12.51
C ASN A 398 -8.67 7.35 14.02
N SER A 399 -8.17 8.27 14.84
CA SER A 399 -8.18 8.12 16.30
C SER A 399 -9.60 8.01 16.85
N ALA A 400 -10.49 8.94 16.46
CA ALA A 400 -11.88 8.94 16.86
C ALA A 400 -12.60 7.65 16.41
N LEU A 401 -12.36 7.20 15.18
CA LEU A 401 -12.93 5.98 14.65
C LEU A 401 -12.44 4.73 15.39
N ASN A 402 -11.13 4.62 15.67
CA ASN A 402 -10.59 3.49 16.42
C ASN A 402 -11.10 3.48 17.87
N ALA A 403 -11.20 4.65 18.51
CA ALA A 403 -11.78 4.79 19.85
C ALA A 403 -13.25 4.37 19.87
N PHE A 404 -14.03 4.85 18.89
CA PHE A 404 -15.42 4.49 18.72
C PHE A 404 -15.61 2.98 18.53
N CYS A 405 -14.89 2.36 17.59
CA CYS A 405 -15.02 0.93 17.31
C CYS A 405 -14.40 0.00 18.37
N SER A 406 -13.63 0.54 19.32
CA SER A 406 -13.14 -0.19 20.48
C SER A 406 -14.09 -0.12 21.68
N CYS A 407 -15.19 0.62 21.57
CA CYS A 407 -16.16 0.76 22.66
C CYS A 407 -16.90 -0.56 22.91
N GLY A 408 -16.96 -1.00 24.16
CA GLY A 408 -17.63 -2.24 24.55
C GLY A 408 -19.17 -2.18 24.54
N ASP A 409 -19.72 -0.96 24.50
CA ASP A 409 -21.15 -0.71 24.72
C ASP A 409 -21.85 -0.19 23.45
N LEU A 410 -21.38 -0.54 22.24
CA LEU A 410 -21.96 -0.06 20.98
C LEU A 410 -23.39 -0.59 20.77
N GLY A 411 -24.27 0.25 20.20
CA GLY A 411 -25.56 -0.19 19.71
C GLY A 411 -25.43 -1.15 18.53
N LYS A 412 -26.58 -1.69 18.07
CA LYS A 412 -26.60 -2.71 17.02
C LYS A 412 -26.03 -2.19 15.69
N ASP A 413 -26.39 -0.98 15.31
CA ASP A 413 -25.99 -0.39 14.01
C ASP A 413 -24.53 0.07 14.05
N GLU A 414 -24.08 0.64 15.16
CA GLU A 414 -22.68 0.98 15.41
C GLU A 414 -21.79 -0.26 15.39
N THR A 415 -22.23 -1.34 16.06
CA THR A 415 -21.53 -2.62 16.04
C THR A 415 -21.43 -3.18 14.62
N ARG A 416 -22.52 -3.09 13.84
CA ARG A 416 -22.56 -3.54 12.45
C ARG A 416 -21.61 -2.72 11.57
N PHE A 417 -21.62 -1.40 11.73
CA PHE A 417 -20.70 -0.48 11.05
C PHE A 417 -19.25 -0.82 11.36
N CYS A 418 -18.88 -0.92 12.64
CA CYS A 418 -17.51 -1.21 13.05
C CYS A 418 -17.03 -2.59 12.57
N LYS A 419 -17.89 -3.62 12.60
CA LYS A 419 -17.56 -4.95 12.05
C LYS A 419 -17.29 -4.92 10.55
N TRP A 420 -18.09 -4.19 9.80
CA TRP A 420 -17.88 -4.01 8.36
C TRP A 420 -16.60 -3.21 8.13
N TYR A 421 -16.45 -2.09 8.82
CA TYR A 421 -15.32 -1.18 8.66
C TYR A 421 -13.97 -1.88 8.94
N ASP A 422 -13.90 -2.72 9.96
CA ASP A 422 -12.72 -3.50 10.39
C ASP A 422 -12.49 -4.80 9.58
N MET A 423 -13.23 -5.01 8.48
CA MET A 423 -12.94 -6.11 7.57
C MET A 423 -11.55 -5.93 6.92
N SER A 424 -10.81 -7.03 6.81
CA SER A 424 -9.64 -7.09 5.94
C SER A 424 -10.10 -7.07 4.48
N ASP A 425 -9.20 -6.67 3.59
CA ASP A 425 -9.43 -6.67 2.15
C ASP A 425 -9.87 -8.05 1.61
N MET A 426 -9.33 -9.16 2.14
CA MET A 426 -9.82 -10.51 1.83
C MET A 426 -11.29 -10.76 2.22
N LYS A 427 -11.74 -10.20 3.35
CA LYS A 427 -13.14 -10.32 3.78
C LYS A 427 -14.06 -9.47 2.90
N TYR A 428 -13.60 -8.27 2.50
CA TYR A 428 -14.30 -7.45 1.53
C TYR A 428 -14.45 -8.14 0.17
N GLU A 429 -13.40 -8.80 -0.31
CA GLU A 429 -13.45 -9.57 -1.57
C GLU A 429 -14.56 -10.63 -1.55
N GLY A 430 -14.74 -11.31 -0.42
CA GLY A 430 -15.84 -12.25 -0.21
C GLY A 430 -17.24 -11.61 -0.16
N ALA A 431 -17.32 -10.30 0.08
CA ALA A 431 -18.57 -9.53 0.11
C ALA A 431 -18.98 -8.97 -1.27
N ILE A 432 -18.12 -9.08 -2.28
CA ILE A 432 -18.43 -8.65 -3.66
C ILE A 432 -19.41 -9.64 -4.28
N ASN A 433 -20.53 -9.16 -4.81
CA ASN A 433 -21.53 -9.98 -5.48
C ASN A 433 -21.08 -10.41 -6.89
N GLY A 434 -21.91 -11.19 -7.60
CA GLY A 434 -21.58 -11.68 -8.95
C GLY A 434 -21.43 -10.61 -10.03
N LYS A 435 -21.92 -9.39 -9.77
CA LYS A 435 -21.86 -8.22 -10.67
C LYS A 435 -20.77 -7.22 -10.27
N GLY A 436 -19.96 -7.53 -9.26
CA GLY A 436 -18.88 -6.64 -8.82
C GLY A 436 -19.28 -5.58 -7.77
N HIS A 437 -20.50 -5.59 -7.26
CA HIS A 437 -20.90 -4.60 -6.23
C HIS A 437 -20.78 -5.19 -4.81
N ALA A 438 -20.53 -4.32 -3.83
CA ALA A 438 -20.55 -4.65 -2.42
C ALA A 438 -21.44 -3.64 -1.67
N ASN A 439 -22.14 -4.10 -0.63
CA ASN A 439 -23.00 -3.21 0.15
C ASN A 439 -22.18 -2.40 1.16
N ALA A 440 -22.30 -1.08 1.10
CA ALA A 440 -21.79 -0.20 2.15
C ALA A 440 -22.62 -0.35 3.44
N ILE A 441 -21.95 -0.12 4.56
CA ILE A 441 -22.60 0.09 5.86
C ILE A 441 -22.10 1.42 6.38
N SER A 442 -23.02 2.35 6.59
CA SER A 442 -22.73 3.69 7.10
C SER A 442 -23.63 4.01 8.29
N LEU A 443 -23.18 4.94 9.12
CA LEU A 443 -24.03 5.52 10.16
C LEU A 443 -24.89 6.62 9.53
N PRO A 444 -26.08 6.93 10.08
CA PRO A 444 -27.03 7.85 9.45
C PRO A 444 -26.51 9.27 9.18
N PHE A 445 -25.51 9.72 9.94
CA PHE A 445 -24.90 11.05 9.88
C PHE A 445 -23.62 11.11 9.03
N LEU A 446 -23.15 9.96 8.53
CA LEU A 446 -21.99 9.91 7.65
C LEU A 446 -22.44 10.11 6.20
N PRO A 447 -21.58 10.69 5.35
CA PRO A 447 -21.82 10.74 3.91
C PRO A 447 -22.12 9.32 3.41
N SER A 448 -23.22 9.21 2.64
CA SER A 448 -23.62 7.98 1.96
C SER A 448 -22.63 7.60 0.88
#